data_AF-A0A2G6NYJ6-F1
#
_entry.id   AF-A0A2G6NYJ6-F1
#
_cell.length_a   1.000
_cell.length_b   1.000
_cell.length_c   1.000
_cell.angle_alpha   90.00
_cell.angle_beta   90.00
_cell.angle_gamma   90.00
#
_symmetry.space_group_name_H-M   'P 1'
#
loop_
_entity.id
_entity.type
_entity.pdbx_description
1 polymer ?
#
loop_
_entity_poly.entity_id
_entity_poly.type
_entity_poly.pdbx_seq_one_letter_code
_entity_poly.pdbx_strand_id
1 'polypeptide(L)'
;EALHYELKDTNIKISALCPGPTSTGFAKRANADKLNFFKNSIDSKIVAQIGYKGLMKNKMTIIPKLKNKLMSLSRTIPSRNLLVKMVGEIS
;
A
#
# COMPACT_ATOMS: atom_id res chain seq x y z
N GLU A 1 -11.65 11.61 -4.00
CA GLU A 1 -12.61 10.53 -4.35
C GLU A 1 -13.73 11.04 -5.25
N ALA A 2 -14.38 12.17 -4.93
CA ALA A 2 -15.40 12.81 -5.79
C ALA A 2 -15.00 12.92 -7.28
N LEU A 3 -13.81 13.48 -7.57
CA LEU A 3 -13.31 13.61 -8.95
C LEU A 3 -13.10 12.29 -9.70
N HIS A 4 -12.77 11.20 -8.98
CA HIS A 4 -12.62 9.89 -9.60
C HIS A 4 -13.98 9.32 -10.03
N TYR A 5 -15.02 9.58 -9.23
CA TYR A 5 -16.38 9.17 -9.55
C TYR A 5 -17.02 10.01 -10.65
N GLU A 6 -16.79 11.32 -10.64
CA GLU A 6 -17.32 12.26 -11.65
C GLU A 6 -16.79 11.95 -13.05
N LEU A 7 -15.52 11.54 -13.14
CA LEU A 7 -14.83 11.31 -14.40
C LEU A 7 -14.76 9.83 -14.80
N LYS A 8 -15.44 8.93 -14.08
CA LYS A 8 -15.41 7.48 -14.32
C LYS A 8 -15.90 7.09 -15.72
N ASP A 9 -16.81 7.88 -16.29
CA ASP A 9 -17.43 7.65 -17.61
C ASP A 9 -16.67 8.37 -18.73
N THR A 10 -15.52 8.96 -18.41
CA THR A 10 -14.61 9.59 -19.38
C THR A 10 -13.37 8.74 -19.59
N ASN A 11 -12.55 9.10 -20.59
CA ASN A 11 -11.23 8.48 -20.80
C ASN A 11 -10.15 9.01 -19.84
N ILE A 12 -10.51 9.81 -18.83
CA ILE A 12 -9.57 10.39 -17.86
C ILE A 12 -9.46 9.46 -16.63
N LYS A 13 -8.25 9.00 -16.34
CA LYS A 13 -7.95 8.20 -15.14
C LYS A 13 -7.38 9.10 -14.05
N ILE A 14 -7.98 9.07 -12.86
CA ILE A 14 -7.52 9.84 -11.70
C ILE A 14 -7.22 8.89 -10.55
N SER A 15 -6.11 9.12 -9.88
CA SER A 15 -5.74 8.36 -8.68
C SER A 15 -5.15 9.29 -7.62
N ALA A 16 -5.51 9.07 -6.36
CA ALA A 16 -4.85 9.70 -5.23
C ALA A 16 -3.67 8.82 -4.76
N LEU A 17 -2.45 9.35 -4.85
CA LEU A 17 -1.24 8.70 -4.33
C LEU A 17 -0.95 9.20 -2.92
N CYS A 18 -1.07 8.32 -1.92
CA CYS A 18 -0.88 8.65 -0.51
C CYS A 18 0.31 7.83 0.05
N PRO A 19 1.56 8.28 -0.19
CA PRO A 19 2.73 7.58 0.32
C PRO A 19 2.98 7.89 1.80
N GLY A 20 3.59 6.93 2.49
CA GLY A 20 4.21 7.19 3.79
C GLY A 20 5.52 8.01 3.63
N PRO A 21 6.38 8.06 4.67
CA PRO A 21 7.66 8.74 4.61
C PRO A 21 8.42 8.33 3.34
N THR A 22 8.79 9.31 2.51
CA THR A 22 9.41 9.06 1.21
C THR A 22 10.73 9.79 1.11
N SER A 23 11.80 9.07 0.79
CA SER A 23 13.13 9.63 0.60
C SER A 23 13.15 10.41 -0.71
N THR A 24 13.13 11.74 -0.60
CA THR A 24 13.12 12.68 -1.71
C THR A 24 14.15 13.78 -1.46
N GLY A 25 14.55 14.50 -2.52
CA GLY A 25 15.34 15.72 -2.37
C GLY A 25 14.62 16.81 -1.57
N PHE A 26 13.28 16.81 -1.56
CA PHE A 26 12.48 17.71 -0.74
C PHE A 26 12.67 17.45 0.76
N ALA A 27 12.58 16.19 1.19
CA ALA A 27 12.79 15.81 2.59
C ALA A 27 14.18 16.23 3.10
N LYS A 28 15.22 16.08 2.27
CA LYS A 28 16.58 16.53 2.57
C LYS A 28 16.68 18.06 2.69
N ARG A 29 16.11 18.81 1.74
CA ARG A 29 16.10 20.28 1.78
C ARG A 29 15.32 20.84 2.96
N ALA A 30 14.26 20.16 3.37
CA ALA A 30 13.47 20.52 4.54
C ALA A 30 14.13 20.13 5.88
N ASN A 31 15.33 19.52 5.87
CA ASN A 31 15.97 18.89 7.06
C ASN A 31 15.06 17.88 7.78
N ALA A 32 14.03 17.39 7.09
CA ALA A 32 13.04 16.46 7.64
C ALA A 32 13.53 15.01 7.58
N ASP A 33 14.54 14.72 6.74
CA ASP A 33 15.17 13.41 6.60
C ASP A 33 15.84 12.89 7.88
N LYS A 34 16.18 13.79 8.81
CA LYS A 34 16.74 13.46 10.12
C LYS A 34 15.68 13.03 11.15
N LEU A 35 14.40 13.24 10.88
CA LEU A 35 13.33 12.84 11.79
C LEU A 35 13.21 11.31 11.83
N ASN A 36 12.97 10.76 13.03
CA ASN A 36 12.74 9.32 13.22
C ASN A 36 11.65 8.76 12.28
N PHE A 37 10.70 9.59 11.87
CA PHE A 37 9.65 9.27 10.90
C PHE A 37 10.19 8.81 9.54
N PHE A 38 11.35 9.32 9.08
CA PHE A 38 11.95 8.98 7.79
C PHE A 38 12.91 7.79 7.84
N LYS A 39 13.15 7.18 9.02
CA LYS A 39 14.02 6.00 9.17
C LYS A 39 13.59 4.82 8.32
N ASN A 40 12.28 4.65 8.12
CA ASN A 40 11.70 3.60 7.29
C ASN A 40 11.23 4.14 5.93
N SER A 41 11.76 5.26 5.46
CA SER A 41 11.27 5.90 4.24
C SER A 41 11.44 5.01 3.01
N ILE A 42 10.46 5.07 2.11
CA ILE A 42 10.53 4.40 0.81
C ILE A 42 11.26 5.32 -0.16
N ASP A 43 12.09 4.76 -1.03
CA ASP A 43 12.69 5.51 -2.13
C ASP A 43 11.62 6.11 -3.07
N SER A 44 11.80 7.37 -3.44
CA SER A 44 10.85 8.11 -4.29
C SER A 44 10.62 7.46 -5.66
N LYS A 45 11.63 6.80 -6.24
CA LYS A 45 11.49 6.07 -7.52
C LYS A 45 10.52 4.90 -7.37
N ILE A 46 10.59 4.18 -6.24
CA ILE A 46 9.67 3.07 -5.94
C ILE A 46 8.24 3.59 -5.74
N VAL A 47 8.07 4.68 -4.99
CA VAL A 47 6.77 5.34 -4.79
C VAL A 47 6.16 5.75 -6.14
N ALA A 48 6.94 6.39 -7.00
CA ALA A 48 6.51 6.80 -8.34
C ALA A 48 6.12 5.60 -9.22
N GLN A 49 6.90 4.52 -9.20
CA GLN A 49 6.57 3.30 -9.95
C GLN A 49 5.28 2.64 -9.46
N ILE A 50 5.05 2.59 -8.15
CA ILE A 50 3.81 2.06 -7.56
C ILE A 50 2.62 2.94 -7.94
N GLY A 51 2.78 4.27 -7.85
CA GLY A 51 1.80 5.25 -8.28
C GLY A 51 1.40 5.07 -9.74
N TYR A 52 2.39 5.01 -10.63
CA TYR A 52 2.16 4.80 -12.06
C TYR A 52 1.44 3.49 -12.35
N LYS A 53 1.88 2.38 -11.75
CA LYS A 53 1.23 1.07 -11.91
C LYS A 53 -0.20 1.06 -11.37
N GLY A 54 -0.47 1.75 -10.27
CA GLY A 54 -1.81 1.87 -9.70
C GLY A 54 -2.73 2.70 -10.60
N LEU A 55 -2.23 3.81 -11.14
CA LEU A 55 -2.94 4.67 -12.08
C LEU A 55 -3.31 3.92 -13.36
N MET A 56 -2.37 3.17 -13.94
CA MET A 56 -2.63 2.35 -15.13
C MET A 56 -3.70 1.28 -14.91
N LYS A 57 -3.84 0.81 -13.66
CA LYS A 57 -4.89 -0.13 -13.23
C LYS A 57 -6.20 0.57 -12.82
N ASN A 58 -6.34 1.87 -13.08
CA ASN A 58 -7.49 2.70 -12.71
C ASN A 58 -7.86 2.62 -11.22
N LYS A 59 -6.87 2.54 -10.33
CA LYS A 59 -7.13 2.49 -8.89
C LYS A 59 -7.42 3.90 -8.37
N MET A 60 -8.55 4.08 -7.70
CA MET A 60 -8.89 5.36 -7.07
C MET A 60 -7.84 5.83 -6.05
N THR A 61 -7.39 4.93 -5.16
CA THR A 61 -6.45 5.26 -4.08
C THR A 61 -5.26 4.31 -4.10
N ILE A 62 -4.05 4.87 -4.07
CA ILE A 62 -2.79 4.14 -4.14
C ILE A 62 -1.98 4.46 -2.89
N ILE A 63 -1.78 3.45 -2.04
CA ILE A 63 -0.98 3.56 -0.83
C ILE A 63 0.25 2.66 -1.00
N PRO A 64 1.42 3.23 -1.36
CA PRO A 64 2.69 2.52 -1.35
C PRO A 64 2.97 1.97 0.04
N LYS A 65 2.88 0.64 0.18
CA LYS A 65 3.18 -0.03 1.45
C LYS A 65 4.69 -0.15 1.61
N LEU A 66 5.19 0.25 2.78
CA LEU A 66 6.54 -0.12 3.20
C LEU A 66 6.64 -1.65 3.20
N LYS A 67 7.77 -2.20 2.76
CA LYS A 67 7.99 -3.63 2.46
C LYS A 67 7.78 -4.61 3.64
N ASN A 68 7.23 -4.20 4.77
CA ASN A 68 6.81 -5.07 5.88
C ASN A 68 5.60 -5.99 5.56
N LYS A 69 5.35 -6.28 4.29
CA LYS A 69 4.39 -7.32 3.89
C LYS A 69 4.93 -8.74 4.13
N LEU A 70 6.24 -8.93 4.35
CA LEU A 70 6.81 -10.25 4.65
C LEU A 70 6.38 -10.81 6.02
N MET A 71 6.04 -9.98 7.01
CA MET A 71 5.48 -10.46 8.28
C MET A 71 4.00 -10.86 8.21
N SER A 72 3.34 -10.69 7.06
CA SER A 72 1.94 -11.13 6.88
C SER A 72 1.83 -12.54 6.28
N LEU A 73 2.94 -13.15 5.87
CA LEU A 73 2.99 -14.55 5.43
C LEU A 73 3.18 -15.54 6.60
N SER A 74 3.43 -15.08 7.83
CA SER A 74 3.54 -15.95 9.01
C SER A 74 2.19 -16.28 9.67
N ARG A 75 1.08 -15.70 9.19
CA ARG A 75 -0.27 -16.16 9.54
C ARG A 75 -0.84 -17.00 8.41
N THR A 76 -0.22 -18.15 8.19
CA THR A 76 -0.92 -19.34 7.69
C THR A 76 -1.96 -19.71 8.74
N ILE A 77 -3.09 -19.00 8.75
CA ILE A 77 -4.25 -19.41 9.52
C ILE A 77 -4.80 -20.63 8.76
N PRO A 78 -4.78 -21.85 9.32
CA PRO A 78 -5.46 -22.98 8.70
C PRO A 78 -6.93 -22.58 8.51
N SER A 79 -7.47 -22.85 7.32
CA SER A 79 -8.86 -22.53 7.01
C SER A 79 -9.78 -23.06 8.12
N ARG A 80 -10.74 -22.23 8.54
CA ARG A 80 -11.69 -22.51 9.64
C ARG A 80 -12.36 -23.90 9.52
N ASN A 81 -12.41 -24.47 8.32
CA ASN A 81 -12.96 -25.79 8.03
C ASN A 81 -12.07 -26.95 8.52
N LEU A 82 -10.75 -26.78 8.60
CA LEU A 82 -9.83 -27.81 9.09
C LEU A 82 -9.90 -27.96 10.62
N LEU A 83 -10.03 -26.84 11.33
CA LEU A 83 -10.20 -26.82 12.78
C LEU A 83 -11.53 -27.44 13.23
N VAL A 84 -12.62 -27.19 12.50
CA VAL A 84 -13.94 -27.79 12.79
C VAL A 84 -13.94 -29.30 12.58
N LYS A 85 -13.16 -29.80 11.60
CA LYS A 85 -13.08 -31.24 11.32
C LYS A 85 -12.33 -32.02 12.40
N MET A 86 -11.27 -31.45 12.97
CA MET A 86 -10.50 -32.10 14.05
C MET A 86 -11.26 -32.16 15.38
N VAL A 87 -12.08 -31.15 15.69
CA VAL A 87 -12.91 -31.17 16.91
C VAL A 87 -14.07 -32.17 16.77
N GLY A 88 -14.59 -32.36 15.55
CA GLY A 88 -15.66 -33.33 15.27
C GLY A 88 -15.23 -34.80 15.32
N GLU A 89 -13.93 -35.12 15.28
CA GLU A 89 -13.43 -36.50 15.42
C GLU A 89 -13.14 -36.90 16.88
N ILE A 90 -13.35 -35.99 17.85
CA ILE A 90 -13.15 -36.24 19.29
C ILE A 90 -14.51 -36.28 20.03
N SER A 91 -15.64 -36.33 19.31
CA SER A 91 -16.99 -36.57 19.88
C SER A 91 -17.57 -37.90 19.42
#